data_AF-A0A3M6FZW5-F1
#
_entry.id   AF-A0A3M6FZW5-F1
#
_cell.length_a   1.000
_cell.length_b   1.000
_cell.length_c   1.000
_cell.angle_alpha   90.00
_cell.angle_beta   90.00
_cell.angle_gamma   90.00
#
_symmetry.space_group_name_H-M   'P 1'
#
loop_
_entity.id
_entity.type
_entity.pdbx_description
1 polymer ?
#
loop_
_entity_poly.entity_id
_entity_poly.type
_entity_poly.pdbx_seq_one_letter_code
_entity_poly.pdbx_strand_id
1 'polypeptide(L)'
;MIRVLVAEDHTIVREGIKQLIGLARDLQVVGEASNGEQLLETLRHVACEVVLLDISMPGVNGLEAIPRIRALASPPAPPFWCCRCTMKHRWRHVR
;
A
#
# COMPACT_ATOMS: atom_id res chain seq x y z
N MET A 1 5.80 -10.13 12.94
CA MET A 1 4.62 -9.27 12.79
C MET A 1 4.87 -8.42 11.56
N ILE A 2 4.14 -8.66 10.47
CA ILE A 2 4.30 -7.99 9.18
C ILE A 2 3.61 -6.63 9.27
N ARG A 3 4.38 -5.57 9.02
CA ARG A 3 3.92 -4.18 9.12
C ARG A 3 3.30 -3.74 7.79
N VAL A 4 1.99 -3.46 7.80
CA VAL A 4 1.22 -3.09 6.62
C VAL A 4 0.82 -1.62 6.68
N LEU A 5 1.01 -0.89 5.58
CA LEU A 5 0.48 0.46 5.39
C LEU A 5 -0.66 0.40 4.36
N VAL A 6 -1.80 1.02 4.67
CA VAL A 6 -2.99 1.00 3.79
C VAL A 6 -3.22 2.36 3.15
N ALA A 7 -3.23 2.44 1.82
CA ALA A 7 -3.54 3.63 1.04
C ALA A 7 -4.84 3.42 0.24
N GLU A 8 -5.89 4.11 0.64
CA GLU A 8 -7.27 3.97 0.13
C GLU A 8 -8.01 5.30 0.36
N ASP A 9 -8.61 5.89 -0.67
CA ASP A 9 -9.27 7.20 -0.59
C ASP A 9 -10.67 7.11 0.05
N HIS A 10 -11.31 5.93 0.02
CA HIS A 10 -12.61 5.71 0.63
C HIS A 10 -12.50 5.25 2.10
N THR A 11 -12.85 6.13 3.03
CA THR A 11 -12.78 5.87 4.48
C THR A 11 -13.46 4.57 4.92
N ILE A 12 -14.65 4.26 4.39
CA ILE A 12 -15.38 3.03 4.76
C ILE A 12 -14.60 1.78 4.34
N VAL A 13 -14.03 1.80 3.13
CA VAL A 13 -13.22 0.68 2.60
C VAL A 13 -11.94 0.52 3.42
N ARG A 14 -11.27 1.63 3.72
CA ARG A 14 -10.04 1.67 4.53
C ARG A 14 -10.26 1.08 5.93
N GLU A 15 -11.34 1.45 6.61
CA GLU A 15 -11.68 0.88 7.91
C GLU A 15 -12.02 -0.62 7.82
N GLY A 16 -12.75 -1.05 6.78
CA GLY A 16 -13.01 -2.46 6.54
C GLY A 16 -11.73 -3.28 6.34
N ILE A 17 -10.78 -2.77 5.57
CA ILE A 17 -9.45 -3.38 5.39
C ILE A 17 -8.71 -3.48 6.72
N LYS A 18 -8.69 -2.41 7.52
CA LYS A 18 -8.03 -2.41 8.83
C LYS A 18 -8.62 -3.46 9.77
N GLN A 19 -9.94 -3.60 9.79
CA GLN A 19 -10.61 -4.64 10.57
C GLN A 19 -10.19 -6.03 10.10
N LEU A 20 -10.20 -6.30 8.79
CA LEU A 20 -9.78 -7.59 8.23
C LEU A 20 -8.32 -7.93 8.57
N ILE A 21 -7.41 -6.96 8.44
CA ILE A 21 -6.00 -7.13 8.82
C ILE A 21 -5.88 -7.39 10.33
N GLY A 22 -6.67 -6.70 11.16
CA GLY A 22 -6.68 -6.86 12.62
C GLY A 22 -7.13 -8.24 13.11
N LEU A 23 -7.79 -9.04 12.25
CA LEU A 23 -8.13 -10.43 12.56
C LEU A 23 -6.93 -11.37 12.43
N ALA A 24 -5.91 -11.01 11.65
CA ALA A 24 -4.70 -11.78 11.48
C ALA A 24 -3.70 -11.49 12.61
N ARG A 25 -3.18 -12.54 13.25
CA ARG A 25 -2.25 -12.39 14.41
C ARG A 25 -0.83 -11.98 14.00
N ASP A 26 -0.50 -12.17 12.73
CA ASP A 26 0.82 -11.93 12.17
C ASP A 26 0.90 -10.62 11.38
N LEU A 27 -0.20 -9.89 11.19
CA LEU A 27 -0.25 -8.61 10.49
C LEU A 27 -0.55 -7.45 11.44
N GLN A 28 -0.01 -6.28 11.13
CA GLN A 28 -0.30 -5.06 11.88
C GLN A 28 -0.39 -3.86 10.93
N VAL A 29 -1.47 -3.09 11.02
CA VAL A 29 -1.54 -1.80 10.31
C VAL A 29 -0.71 -0.78 11.07
N VAL A 30 0.30 -0.22 10.40
CA VAL A 30 1.25 0.74 10.98
C VAL A 30 1.07 2.17 10.47
N GLY A 31 0.23 2.35 9.45
CA GLY A 31 -0.08 3.66 8.89
C GLY A 31 -1.19 3.58 7.87
N GLU A 32 -1.79 4.73 7.59
CA GLU A 32 -2.84 4.90 6.61
C GLU A 32 -2.61 6.15 5.76
N ALA A 33 -3.15 6.12 4.53
CA ALA A 33 -3.16 7.24 3.62
C ALA A 33 -4.46 7.28 2.82
N SER A 34 -4.95 8.48 2.52
CA SER A 34 -6.12 8.72 1.66
C SER A 34 -5.76 9.13 0.23
N ASN A 35 -4.48 9.35 -0.05
CA ASN A 35 -3.96 9.72 -1.37
C ASN A 35 -2.46 9.41 -1.46
N GLY A 36 -1.90 9.49 -2.68
CA GLY A 36 -0.50 9.16 -2.93
C GLY A 36 0.52 10.13 -2.29
N GLU A 37 0.18 11.40 -2.06
CA GLU A 37 1.09 12.34 -1.38
C GLU A 37 1.22 11.99 0.10
N GLN A 38 0.09 11.77 0.77
CA GLN A 38 0.06 11.32 2.16
C GLN A 38 0.78 9.98 2.32
N LEU A 39 0.61 9.05 1.36
CA LEU A 39 1.32 7.78 1.36
C LEU A 39 2.85 7.98 1.35
N LEU A 40 3.36 8.82 0.45
CA LEU A 40 4.79 9.08 0.34
C LEU A 40 5.35 9.76 1.58
N GLU A 41 4.60 10.69 2.17
CA GLU A 41 5.00 11.32 3.43
C GLU A 41 5.00 10.32 4.59
N THR A 42 3.95 9.49 4.73
CA THR A 42 3.88 8.46 5.78
C THR A 42 5.04 7.47 5.64
N LEU A 43 5.39 7.05 4.42
CA LEU A 43 6.51 6.13 4.18
C LEU A 43 7.89 6.70 4.55
N ARG A 44 8.04 8.02 4.67
CA ARG A 44 9.29 8.64 5.15
C ARG A 44 9.47 8.50 6.65
N HIS A 45 8.37 8.43 7.41
CA HIS A 45 8.40 8.41 8.87
C HIS A 45 8.04 7.04 9.46
N VAL A 46 7.32 6.22 8.70
CA VAL A 46 6.81 4.91 9.14
C VAL A 46 7.43 3.81 8.29
N ALA A 47 8.25 2.99 8.92
CA ALA A 47 8.72 1.76 8.29
C ALA A 47 7.55 0.77 8.13
N CYS A 48 7.41 0.17 6.96
CA CYS A 48 6.48 -0.92 6.69
C CYS A 48 7.15 -1.98 5.80
N GLU A 49 6.56 -3.17 5.76
CA GLU A 49 7.01 -4.27 4.90
C GLU A 49 6.11 -4.43 3.69
N VAL A 50 4.82 -4.12 3.84
CA VAL A 50 3.82 -4.22 2.78
C VAL A 50 3.03 -2.93 2.69
N VAL A 51 2.79 -2.46 1.47
CA VAL A 51 1.88 -1.35 1.19
C VAL A 51 0.69 -1.92 0.41
N LEU A 52 -0.50 -1.83 0.99
CA LEU A 52 -1.74 -2.07 0.26
C LEU A 52 -2.15 -0.74 -0.38
N LEU A 53 -2.12 -0.69 -1.71
CA LEU A 53 -2.25 0.54 -2.47
C LEU A 53 -3.45 0.46 -3.42
N ASP A 54 -4.43 1.34 -3.22
CA ASP A 54 -5.46 1.57 -4.23
C ASP A 54 -4.86 2.21 -5.48
N ILE A 55 -5.29 1.71 -6.64
CA ILE A 55 -4.86 2.18 -7.95
C ILE A 55 -5.63 3.45 -8.33
N SER A 56 -6.88 3.58 -7.89
CA SER A 56 -7.83 4.59 -8.36
C SER A 56 -7.86 5.85 -7.49
N MET A 57 -6.85 6.09 -6.66
CA MET A 57 -6.79 7.30 -5.83
C MET A 57 -6.66 8.59 -6.67
N PRO A 58 -7.35 9.67 -6.28
CA PRO A 58 -7.22 10.98 -6.93
C PRO A 58 -5.83 11.58 -6.69
N GLY A 59 -5.35 12.35 -7.68
CA GLY A 59 -4.02 12.96 -7.66
C GLY A 59 -2.93 11.97 -8.06
N VAL A 60 -1.98 11.71 -7.16
CA VAL A 60 -0.93 10.69 -7.39
C VAL A 60 -1.57 9.31 -7.28
N ASN A 61 -1.88 8.72 -8.42
CA ASN A 61 -2.51 7.41 -8.49
C ASN A 61 -1.53 6.31 -8.04
N GLY A 62 -2.06 5.12 -7.74
CA GLY A 62 -1.24 4.02 -7.21
C GLY A 62 -0.10 3.59 -8.14
N LEU A 63 -0.26 3.74 -9.46
CA LEU A 63 0.80 3.39 -10.43
C LEU A 63 1.93 4.41 -10.46
N GLU A 64 1.62 5.70 -10.27
CA GLU A 64 2.58 6.79 -10.15
C GLU A 64 3.29 6.80 -8.80
N ALA A 65 2.64 6.29 -7.75
CA ALA A 65 3.25 6.15 -6.44
C ALA A 65 4.36 5.08 -6.43
N ILE A 66 4.20 3.97 -7.15
CA ILE A 66 5.19 2.86 -7.19
C ILE A 66 6.63 3.32 -7.49
N PRO A 67 6.92 4.04 -8.60
CA PRO A 67 8.29 4.48 -8.89
C PRO A 67 8.82 5.45 -7.82
N ARG A 68 7.96 6.29 -7.23
CA ARG A 68 8.33 7.23 -6.17
C ARG A 68 8.67 6.49 -4.87
N ILE A 69 7.92 5.44 -4.52
CA ILE A 69 8.20 4.59 -3.35
C ILE A 69 9.54 3.87 -3.52
N ARG A 70 9.82 3.34 -4.72
CA ARG A 70 11.10 2.69 -5.03
C ARG A 70 12.30 3.65 -4.94
N ALA A 71 12.08 4.95 -5.14
CA ALA A 71 13.11 5.97 -5.04
C ALA A 71 13.37 6.45 -3.59
N LEU A 72 12.60 5.97 -2.59
CA LEU A 72 12.85 6.28 -1.20
C LEU A 72 14.15 5.61 -0.71
N ALA A 73 14.82 6.23 0.27
CA ALA A 73 16.07 5.72 0.83
C ALA A 73 15.92 4.38 1.59
N SER A 74 14.71 4.04 2.02
CA SER A 74 14.37 2.78 2.68
C SER A 74 12.99 2.33 2.22
N PRO A 75 12.88 1.76 1.01
CA PRO A 75 11.60 1.27 0.50
C PRO A 75 11.18 0.01 1.25
N PRO A 76 9.87 -0.27 1.39
CA PRO A 76 9.39 -1.54 1.90
C PRO A 76 9.94 -2.72 1.08
N ALA A 77 10.21 -3.83 1.76
CA ALA A 77 10.86 -4.99 1.15
C ALA A 77 10.00 -5.57 0.00
N PRO A 78 10.60 -5.93 -1.15
CA PRO A 78 9.86 -6.62 -2.21
C PRO A 78 9.39 -8.01 -1.72
N PRO A 79 8.22 -8.51 -2.18
CA PRO A 79 7.44 -8.05 -3.33
C PRO A 79 6.29 -7.09 -2.97
N PHE A 80 6.22 -5.94 -3.66
CA PHE A 80 5.08 -5.01 -3.59
C PHE A 80 3.80 -5.71 -4.07
N TRP A 81 2.87 -5.99 -3.16
CA TRP A 81 1.54 -6.53 -3.48
C TRP A 81 0.58 -5.39 -3.83
N CYS A 82 0.60 -4.94 -5.08
CA CYS A 82 -0.47 -4.11 -5.64
C CYS A 82 -1.66 -5.03 -5.99
N CYS A 83 -2.63 -5.13 -5.07
CA CYS A 83 -3.85 -5.91 -5.31
C CYS A 83 -4.73 -5.16 -6.33
N ARG A 84 -4.58 -5.51 -7.62
CA ARG A 84 -5.47 -5.03 -8.67
C ARG A 84 -6.84 -5.69 -8.51
N CYS A 85 -7.83 -4.95 -8.00
CA CYS A 85 -9.24 -5.37 -7.99
C CYS A 85 -9.88 -5.31 -9.41
N THR A 86 -9.23 -5.90 -10.41
CA THR A 86 -9.83 -6.19 -11.72
C THR A 86 -9.30 -7.53 -12.23
N MET A 87 -10.21 -8.50 -12.37
CA MET A 87 -9.97 -9.77 -13.06
C MET A 87 -9.47 -9.50 -14.49
N LYS A 88 -8.17 -9.72 -14.77
CA LYS A 88 -7.65 -10.40 -15.98
C LYS A 88 -6.11 -10.30 -16.08
N HIS A 89 -5.51 -11.48 -16.19
CA HIS A 89 -4.22 -11.82 -16.82
C HIS A 89 -2.87 -11.36 -16.21
N ARG A 90 -2.21 -12.34 -15.58
CA ARG A 90 -0.84 -12.85 -15.82
C ARG A 90 0.31 -11.82 -15.81
N TRP A 91 1.04 -11.75 -14.71
CA TRP A 91 2.32 -11.02 -14.61
C TRP A 91 3.51 -11.96 -14.75
N ARG A 92 4.36 -11.70 -15.76
CA ARG A 92 5.70 -12.27 -15.88
C ARG A 92 6.63 -11.53 -14.93
N HIS A 93 7.43 -12.29 -14.19
CA HIS A 93 8.56 -11.80 -13.40
C HIS A 93 9.42 -10.82 -14.21
N VAL A 94 9.45 -9.57 -13.78
CA VAL A 94 10.52 -8.64 -14.14
C VAL A 94 11.48 -8.65 -12.95
N ARG A 95 12.71 -9.11 -13.22
CA ARG A 95 13.84 -9.07 -12.28
C ARG A 95 14.24 -7.64 -11.99
#